data_AF-A0A2F0AU53-F1
#
_entry.id   AF-A0A2F0AU53-F1
#
_cell.length_a   1.000
_cell.length_b   1.000
_cell.length_c   1.000
_cell.angle_alpha   90.00
_cell.angle_beta   90.00
_cell.angle_gamma   90.00
#
_symmetry.space_group_name_H-M   'P 1'
#
loop_
_entity.id
_entity.type
_entity.pdbx_description
1 polymer ?
#
loop_
_entity_poly.entity_id
_entity_poly.type
_entity_poly.pdbx_seq_one_letter_code
_entity_poly.pdbx_strand_id
1 'polypeptide(L)'
;MLVRYFMGLTILSFGCLSDGGTSDEPATGCRADGGVCARDQVCQPNAPGESHCADGPEASDGSTVEIDADSVLGGDSSADAGGAGGTGGSGGAGGAGGAGGAGRIETDCPIPMVGVESINVRPLDIITLDGGPSTADDDIVSYHWTVLDRPEGSVSMLLESFSNRLRPSEGGPVDDPATPSSSFFLDLAGDYVFGLRVTTVSGISAPSEQCPDPVATVVVMARDDTGIAVEMIWDTPSDGDQTDSEGSDVDLHFRHPQGQDWFREAGPFDCHFANPTPDWGAVGQLDDNPSLDIDDTNGAGPERITLDNPELTEPFGSGYRVAVHYYSGEGRFGAAPYGPSTATVRVYLSGVLASETRRELDETNAFWETVDISWSADEPEIVDVDALSRREP
;
A
#
# COMPACT_ATOMS: atom_id res chain seq x y z
N MET A 1 -7.26 24.32 78.36
CA MET A 1 -6.68 22.97 78.18
C MET A 1 -6.41 22.82 76.68
N LEU A 2 -5.25 23.17 76.10
CA LEU A 2 -3.90 22.60 76.26
C LEU A 2 -3.97 21.10 76.56
N VAL A 3 -3.46 20.21 75.70
CA VAL A 3 -2.03 19.92 75.51
C VAL A 3 -1.69 19.48 74.06
N ARG A 4 -0.53 19.95 73.57
CA ARG A 4 0.24 19.54 72.37
C ARG A 4 1.18 18.35 72.69
N TYR A 5 1.63 17.56 71.71
CA TYR A 5 3.03 17.05 71.52
C TYR A 5 3.11 16.36 70.12
N PHE A 6 3.81 16.94 69.13
CA PHE A 6 5.21 16.68 68.66
C PHE A 6 5.41 15.29 68.00
N MET A 7 5.60 15.20 66.68
CA MET A 7 6.84 15.30 65.87
C MET A 7 7.44 13.91 65.54
N GLY A 8 7.72 13.69 64.25
CA GLY A 8 8.40 12.49 63.74
C GLY A 8 8.63 12.56 62.24
N LEU A 9 9.38 13.58 61.79
CA LEU A 9 9.94 13.71 60.46
C LEU A 9 11.17 12.79 60.37
N THR A 10 11.23 11.89 59.39
CA THR A 10 12.46 11.16 59.05
C THR A 10 12.87 11.52 57.63
N ILE A 11 13.88 12.39 57.56
CA ILE A 11 14.69 12.65 56.38
C ILE A 11 15.73 11.53 56.34
N LEU A 12 15.78 10.78 55.24
CA LEU A 12 16.96 10.01 54.87
C LEU A 12 17.55 10.66 53.62
N SER A 13 18.69 11.31 53.83
CA SER A 13 19.64 11.72 52.81
C SER A 13 20.83 10.77 52.88
N PHE A 14 21.09 10.08 51.78
CA PHE A 14 22.35 9.44 51.37
C PHE A 14 22.30 9.55 49.84
N GLY A 15 23.18 10.26 49.13
CA GLY A 15 24.63 10.26 49.24
C GLY A 15 25.13 9.67 47.93
N CYS A 16 25.58 10.54 47.01
CA CYS A 16 26.26 10.11 45.78
C CYS A 16 27.43 9.20 46.11
N LEU A 17 27.49 8.03 45.48
CA LEU A 17 28.72 7.29 45.28
C LEU A 17 28.76 6.80 43.84
N SER A 18 29.72 7.35 43.10
CA SER A 18 30.18 6.88 41.81
C SER A 18 31.00 5.60 41.99
N ASP A 19 30.65 4.55 41.26
CA ASP A 19 31.50 3.51 40.70
C ASP A 19 30.65 2.90 39.57
N GLY A 20 31.01 2.92 38.29
CA GLY A 20 32.29 2.42 37.78
C GLY A 20 32.16 0.91 37.53
N GLY A 21 31.30 0.51 36.60
CA GLY A 21 31.04 -0.90 36.31
C GLY A 21 30.29 -1.10 35.00
N THR A 22 31.04 -1.11 33.90
CA THR A 22 30.65 -1.66 32.60
C THR A 22 30.24 -3.12 32.79
N SER A 23 28.96 -3.43 32.59
CA SER A 23 28.52 -4.78 32.27
C SER A 23 28.07 -4.77 30.81
N ASP A 24 29.06 -4.94 29.94
CA ASP A 24 28.87 -5.58 28.64
C ASP A 24 28.43 -7.02 28.91
N GLU A 25 27.12 -7.26 28.95
CA GLU A 25 26.58 -8.56 28.53
C GLU A 25 25.79 -8.33 27.23
N PRO A 26 26.19 -8.95 26.11
CA PRO A 26 25.45 -8.84 24.87
C PRO A 26 24.10 -9.53 25.05
N ALA A 27 23.02 -8.81 24.77
CA ALA A 27 21.69 -9.40 24.60
C ALA A 27 21.81 -10.52 23.56
N THR A 28 21.61 -11.76 24.02
CA THR A 28 21.67 -12.96 23.19
C THR A 28 20.33 -13.11 22.46
N GLY A 29 20.32 -12.83 21.15
CA GLY A 29 19.34 -13.32 20.17
C GLY A 29 18.25 -12.33 19.74
N CYS A 30 18.29 -11.90 18.47
CA CYS A 30 17.21 -11.16 17.81
C CYS A 30 16.16 -12.12 17.21
N ARG A 31 15.08 -12.47 17.90
CA ARG A 31 14.01 -13.30 17.27
C ARG A 31 13.28 -12.51 16.18
N ALA A 32 12.80 -13.23 15.16
CA ALA A 32 12.01 -12.67 14.05
C ALA A 32 10.72 -11.94 14.49
N ASP A 33 10.31 -12.07 15.75
CA ASP A 33 9.06 -11.53 16.29
C ASP A 33 9.28 -10.43 17.35
N GLY A 34 10.13 -9.42 17.06
CA GLY A 34 10.05 -8.13 17.76
C GLY A 34 11.24 -7.66 18.61
N GLY A 35 12.48 -7.97 18.23
CA GLY A 35 13.67 -7.27 18.76
C GLY A 35 14.21 -6.24 17.75
N VAL A 36 14.33 -4.96 18.13
CA VAL A 36 14.80 -3.86 17.25
C VAL A 36 16.32 -3.70 17.34
N CYS A 37 17.04 -3.81 16.21
CA CYS A 37 18.48 -3.44 16.14
C CYS A 37 18.66 -1.91 16.13
N ALA A 38 19.84 -1.40 16.51
CA ALA A 38 20.15 0.02 16.43
C ALA A 38 20.08 0.56 14.98
N ARG A 39 19.89 1.87 14.82
CA ARG A 39 19.47 2.56 13.57
C ARG A 39 20.29 2.25 12.31
N ASP A 40 21.52 1.78 12.46
CA ASP A 40 22.46 1.52 11.36
C ASP A 40 22.86 0.02 11.25
N GLN A 41 22.13 -0.88 11.93
CA GLN A 41 22.39 -2.32 11.96
C GLN A 41 21.23 -3.15 11.43
N VAL A 42 21.55 -4.24 10.72
CA VAL A 42 20.57 -5.17 10.15
C VAL A 42 20.67 -6.52 10.87
N CYS A 43 19.51 -7.10 11.19
CA CYS A 43 19.44 -8.44 11.78
C CYS A 43 19.80 -9.50 10.74
N GLN A 44 20.92 -10.21 10.91
CA GLN A 44 21.32 -11.27 9.99
C GLN A 44 20.92 -12.65 10.52
N PRO A 45 20.10 -13.42 9.78
CA PRO A 45 19.80 -14.79 10.13
C PRO A 45 20.95 -15.69 9.67
N ASN A 46 21.76 -16.19 10.61
CA ASN A 46 22.53 -17.40 10.37
C ASN A 46 21.77 -18.61 10.94
N ALA A 47 22.15 -19.81 10.48
CA ALA A 47 21.51 -21.11 10.69
C ALA A 47 20.90 -21.35 12.12
N PRO A 48 19.94 -22.29 12.27
CA PRO A 48 18.85 -22.16 13.22
C PRO A 48 19.33 -22.04 14.67
N GLY A 49 19.10 -20.86 15.26
CA GLY A 49 19.21 -20.64 16.71
C GLY A 49 19.93 -19.36 17.14
N GLU A 50 20.70 -18.71 16.27
CA GLU A 50 21.50 -17.53 16.66
C GLU A 50 21.42 -16.42 15.60
N SER A 51 20.61 -15.41 15.88
CA SER A 51 20.52 -14.15 15.13
C SER A 51 21.24 -13.04 15.91
N HIS A 52 22.06 -12.26 15.20
CA HIS A 52 22.81 -11.13 15.77
C HIS A 52 22.68 -9.89 14.87
N CYS A 53 22.77 -8.69 15.46
CA CYS A 53 22.84 -7.43 14.72
C CYS A 53 24.24 -7.27 14.12
N ALA A 54 24.32 -6.90 12.86
CA ALA A 54 25.58 -6.59 12.16
C ALA A 54 25.46 -5.24 11.42
N ASP A 55 26.58 -4.54 11.26
CA ASP A 55 26.65 -3.29 10.51
C ASP A 55 26.32 -3.55 9.02
N GLY A 56 25.51 -2.68 8.41
CA GLY A 56 25.14 -2.80 7.00
C GLY A 56 26.36 -2.66 6.06
N PRO A 57 26.32 -3.20 4.82
CA PRO A 57 27.44 -3.07 3.90
C PRO A 57 27.68 -1.58 3.59
N GLU A 58 28.88 -1.09 3.90
CA GLU A 58 29.32 0.26 3.55
C GLU A 58 29.20 0.46 2.04
N ALA A 59 28.55 1.56 1.63
CA ALA A 59 28.56 2.02 0.25
C ALA A 59 30.02 2.32 -0.14
N SER A 60 30.63 1.46 -0.96
CA SER A 60 31.98 1.68 -1.47
C SER A 60 32.01 2.95 -2.31
N ASP A 61 32.94 3.85 -1.97
CA ASP A 61 33.19 5.07 -2.72
C ASP A 61 33.52 4.79 -4.19
N GLY A 62 33.08 5.70 -5.05
CA GLY A 62 33.37 5.68 -6.47
C GLY A 62 34.85 5.94 -6.71
N SER A 63 35.61 4.88 -6.98
CA SER A 63 36.91 4.97 -7.62
C SER A 63 36.86 4.31 -9.01
N THR A 64 36.97 5.17 -10.02
CA THR A 64 37.14 4.81 -11.43
C THR A 64 38.46 4.07 -11.63
N VAL A 65 38.39 2.86 -12.21
CA VAL A 65 39.56 2.19 -12.79
C VAL A 65 39.40 2.21 -14.31
N GLU A 66 40.26 2.98 -14.97
CA GLU A 66 40.44 2.98 -16.42
C GLU A 66 41.06 1.66 -16.89
N ILE A 67 40.66 1.19 -18.09
CA ILE A 67 41.45 0.22 -18.85
C ILE A 67 41.61 0.72 -20.29
N ASP A 68 42.88 0.85 -20.65
CA ASP A 68 43.47 1.33 -21.89
C ASP A 68 42.99 0.65 -23.16
N ALA A 69 42.93 1.45 -24.22
CA ALA A 69 42.93 1.05 -25.61
C ALA A 69 44.37 0.86 -26.11
N ASP A 70 44.77 -0.35 -26.51
CA ASP A 70 45.48 -0.62 -27.78
C ASP A 70 45.70 -2.13 -28.00
N SER A 71 45.71 -2.53 -29.28
CA SER A 71 46.26 -3.77 -29.88
C SER A 71 45.42 -5.07 -29.77
N VAL A 72 45.29 -5.98 -30.76
CA VAL A 72 45.80 -6.13 -32.14
C VAL A 72 45.18 -7.42 -32.78
N LEU A 73 45.10 -7.48 -34.12
CA LEU A 73 44.72 -8.60 -35.05
C LEU A 73 43.22 -8.89 -35.22
N GLY A 74 42.65 -9.14 -36.41
CA GLY A 74 43.11 -9.45 -37.77
C GLY A 74 41.90 -10.12 -38.45
N GLY A 75 41.42 -9.67 -39.60
CA GLY A 75 41.90 -10.15 -40.89
C GLY A 75 40.96 -11.21 -41.48
N ASP A 76 40.38 -10.85 -42.63
CA ASP A 76 39.93 -11.72 -43.72
C ASP A 76 38.46 -12.18 -43.80
N SER A 77 37.78 -11.73 -44.86
CA SER A 77 36.95 -12.57 -45.73
C SER A 77 36.54 -11.75 -46.96
N SER A 78 37.39 -11.80 -47.97
CA SER A 78 37.05 -11.37 -49.32
C SER A 78 35.97 -12.26 -49.93
N ALA A 79 35.02 -11.61 -50.58
CA ALA A 79 34.01 -12.18 -51.45
C ALA A 79 34.62 -13.02 -52.57
N ASP A 80 33.94 -14.13 -52.91
CA ASP A 80 34.04 -14.72 -54.24
C ASP A 80 32.63 -14.98 -54.77
N ALA A 81 32.39 -14.39 -55.95
CA ALA A 81 31.16 -14.47 -56.70
C ALA A 81 31.37 -15.39 -57.90
N GLY A 82 30.33 -16.13 -58.28
CA GLY A 82 30.11 -16.46 -59.68
C GLY A 82 29.96 -17.93 -60.02
N GLY A 83 28.75 -18.26 -60.50
CA GLY A 83 28.64 -18.64 -61.92
C GLY A 83 28.51 -20.12 -62.26
N ALA A 84 27.25 -20.56 -62.29
CA ALA A 84 26.56 -21.26 -63.39
C ALA A 84 27.22 -22.46 -64.13
N GLY A 85 26.45 -23.56 -64.24
CA GLY A 85 26.61 -24.56 -65.29
C GLY A 85 25.72 -25.78 -65.07
N GLY A 86 24.62 -25.89 -65.84
CA GLY A 86 23.57 -26.90 -65.64
C GLY A 86 23.63 -28.15 -66.52
N THR A 87 22.44 -28.77 -66.64
CA THR A 87 22.03 -29.96 -67.43
C THR A 87 22.35 -31.31 -66.76
N GLY A 88 21.46 -32.31 -66.71
CA GLY A 88 20.10 -32.53 -67.19
C GLY A 88 19.68 -33.96 -66.82
N GLY A 89 18.38 -34.28 -66.81
CA GLY A 89 17.91 -35.65 -66.60
C GLY A 89 16.43 -35.78 -66.24
N SER A 90 15.62 -36.04 -67.26
CA SER A 90 14.16 -36.22 -67.22
C SER A 90 13.69 -37.59 -66.73
N GLY A 91 12.50 -37.64 -66.12
CA GLY A 91 11.53 -38.72 -66.37
C GLY A 91 10.73 -39.24 -65.17
N GLY A 92 9.39 -39.22 -65.29
CA GLY A 92 8.52 -40.22 -64.65
C GLY A 92 7.42 -39.69 -63.74
N ALA A 93 6.18 -39.84 -64.17
CA ALA A 93 4.95 -39.32 -63.58
C ALA A 93 4.37 -40.18 -62.44
N GLY A 94 3.47 -39.56 -61.66
CA GLY A 94 2.26 -40.21 -61.15
C GLY A 94 2.10 -40.24 -59.63
N GLY A 95 1.08 -39.56 -59.12
CA GLY A 95 0.60 -39.80 -57.75
C GLY A 95 -0.05 -38.60 -57.10
N ALA A 96 -1.30 -38.31 -57.48
CA ALA A 96 -2.19 -37.46 -56.71
C ALA A 96 -2.45 -38.09 -55.33
N GLY A 97 -2.41 -37.30 -54.26
CA GLY A 97 -2.77 -37.77 -52.93
C GLY A 97 -2.10 -36.98 -51.81
N GLY A 98 -2.44 -35.70 -51.71
CA GLY A 98 -2.05 -34.89 -50.56
C GLY A 98 -3.10 -33.81 -50.41
N ALA A 99 -4.14 -34.10 -49.63
CA ALA A 99 -5.02 -33.06 -49.13
C ALA A 99 -4.11 -31.97 -48.55
N GLY A 100 -4.22 -30.76 -49.09
CA GLY A 100 -3.72 -29.57 -48.43
C GLY A 100 -4.45 -29.47 -47.10
N GLY A 101 -3.89 -30.12 -46.07
CA GLY A 101 -4.09 -29.66 -44.72
C GLY A 101 -3.61 -28.22 -44.75
N ALA A 102 -4.55 -27.29 -44.59
CA ALA A 102 -4.19 -26.03 -43.98
C ALA A 102 -3.50 -26.44 -42.69
N GLY A 103 -2.17 -26.43 -42.69
CA GLY A 103 -1.41 -26.54 -41.47
C GLY A 103 -1.96 -25.43 -40.60
N ARG A 104 -2.71 -25.80 -39.56
CA ARG A 104 -2.72 -24.93 -38.40
C ARG A 104 -1.24 -24.74 -38.11
N ILE A 105 -0.76 -23.51 -38.22
CA ILE A 105 0.38 -23.15 -37.40
C ILE A 105 -0.15 -23.46 -36.01
N GLU A 106 0.32 -24.57 -35.44
CA GLU A 106 0.25 -24.76 -34.00
C GLU A 106 1.11 -23.61 -33.50
N THR A 107 0.44 -22.50 -33.22
CA THR A 107 1.14 -21.34 -32.68
C THR A 107 1.46 -21.77 -31.27
N ASP A 108 2.74 -21.92 -30.98
CA ASP A 108 3.22 -22.16 -29.63
C ASP A 108 2.93 -20.88 -28.82
N CYS A 109 1.70 -20.82 -28.33
CA CYS A 109 1.22 -19.73 -27.52
C CYS A 109 1.96 -19.74 -26.19
N PRO A 110 2.50 -18.60 -25.74
CA PRO A 110 2.96 -18.52 -24.37
C PRO A 110 1.78 -18.78 -23.43
N ILE A 111 2.06 -19.35 -22.26
CA ILE A 111 1.09 -19.65 -21.22
C ILE A 111 1.37 -18.69 -20.06
N PRO A 112 0.57 -17.61 -19.91
CA PRO A 112 0.67 -16.72 -18.76
C PRO A 112 0.30 -17.49 -17.50
N MET A 113 1.13 -17.40 -16.47
CA MET A 113 0.86 -18.00 -15.16
C MET A 113 1.23 -17.01 -14.05
N VAL A 114 0.37 -16.95 -13.05
CA VAL A 114 0.55 -16.09 -11.87
C VAL A 114 1.07 -16.93 -10.70
N GLY A 115 1.91 -16.34 -9.83
CA GLY A 115 2.45 -17.01 -8.66
C GLY A 115 1.38 -17.45 -7.65
N VAL A 116 0.30 -16.67 -7.55
CA VAL A 116 -0.86 -16.93 -6.70
C VAL A 116 -2.13 -16.45 -7.39
N GLU A 117 -3.21 -17.23 -7.32
CA GLU A 117 -4.50 -16.87 -7.94
C GLU A 117 -5.36 -15.99 -7.02
N SER A 118 -5.19 -16.11 -5.70
CA SER A 118 -5.96 -15.35 -4.72
C SER A 118 -5.17 -15.04 -3.45
N ILE A 119 -5.32 -13.82 -2.91
CA ILE A 119 -4.67 -13.40 -1.67
C ILE A 119 -5.67 -12.61 -0.80
N ASN A 120 -5.63 -12.84 0.52
CA ASN A 120 -6.30 -11.98 1.52
C ASN A 120 -5.23 -11.15 2.23
N VAL A 121 -5.46 -9.85 2.30
CA VAL A 121 -4.54 -8.84 2.84
C VAL A 121 -5.35 -7.71 3.46
N ARG A 122 -4.69 -6.80 4.17
CA ARG A 122 -5.36 -5.63 4.74
C ARG A 122 -5.36 -4.47 3.74
N PRO A 123 -6.33 -3.55 3.82
CA PRO A 123 -6.21 -2.25 3.17
C PRO A 123 -4.88 -1.60 3.58
N LEU A 124 -4.31 -0.81 2.68
CA LEU A 124 -3.01 -0.14 2.80
C LEU A 124 -1.78 -1.09 2.73
N ASP A 125 -1.97 -2.39 2.49
CA ASP A 125 -0.85 -3.28 2.18
C ASP A 125 -0.29 -3.03 0.77
N ILE A 126 1.02 -3.24 0.62
CA ILE A 126 1.67 -3.36 -0.69
C ILE A 126 1.82 -4.84 -1.03
N ILE A 127 1.31 -5.23 -2.20
CA ILE A 127 1.48 -6.57 -2.76
C ILE A 127 2.51 -6.57 -3.90
N THR A 128 3.01 -7.76 -4.20
CA THR A 128 3.80 -8.04 -5.40
C THR A 128 3.08 -9.10 -6.23
N LEU A 129 2.74 -8.75 -7.46
CA LEU A 129 2.26 -9.65 -8.50
C LEU A 129 3.47 -10.36 -9.11
N ASP A 130 3.36 -11.68 -9.31
CA ASP A 130 4.46 -12.51 -9.82
C ASP A 130 4.01 -13.27 -11.08
N GLY A 131 4.60 -12.93 -12.22
CA GLY A 131 4.36 -13.57 -13.52
C GLY A 131 5.44 -14.58 -13.89
N GLY A 132 6.45 -14.77 -13.04
CA GLY A 132 7.61 -15.63 -13.26
C GLY A 132 7.29 -17.10 -13.55
N PRO A 133 6.15 -17.67 -13.07
CA PRO A 133 5.74 -19.00 -13.47
C PRO A 133 5.36 -19.15 -14.95
N SER A 134 5.16 -18.06 -15.70
CA SER A 134 4.74 -18.12 -17.11
C SER A 134 5.72 -18.91 -17.97
N THR A 135 5.21 -19.58 -19.00
CA THR A 135 6.02 -20.44 -19.88
C THR A 135 5.77 -20.15 -21.35
N ALA A 136 6.76 -20.44 -22.19
CA ALA A 136 6.70 -20.31 -23.63
C ALA A 136 7.79 -21.19 -24.26
N ASP A 137 7.66 -21.50 -25.56
CA ASP A 137 8.67 -22.26 -26.28
C ASP A 137 9.88 -21.40 -26.70
N ASP A 138 9.69 -20.09 -26.86
CA ASP A 138 10.73 -19.08 -26.99
C ASP A 138 10.72 -18.09 -25.81
N ASP A 139 11.73 -17.23 -25.71
CA ASP A 139 11.90 -16.37 -24.54
C ASP A 139 10.74 -15.37 -24.39
N ILE A 140 10.19 -15.27 -23.16
CA ILE A 140 9.25 -14.21 -22.79
C ILE A 140 10.04 -12.91 -22.60
N VAL A 141 9.66 -11.87 -23.33
CA VAL A 141 10.32 -10.55 -23.29
C VAL A 141 9.44 -9.46 -22.71
N SER A 142 8.17 -9.76 -22.42
CA SER A 142 7.25 -8.82 -21.79
C SER A 142 6.20 -9.52 -20.92
N TYR A 143 6.00 -9.00 -19.73
CA TYR A 143 4.96 -9.30 -18.75
C TYR A 143 4.17 -8.02 -18.54
N HIS A 144 2.98 -7.95 -19.12
CA HIS A 144 2.13 -6.78 -19.01
C HIS A 144 1.01 -7.05 -18.02
N TRP A 145 1.14 -6.43 -16.84
CA TRP A 145 0.12 -6.44 -15.81
C TRP A 145 -0.95 -5.37 -16.09
N THR A 146 -2.19 -5.67 -15.74
CA THR A 146 -3.32 -4.73 -15.90
C THR A 146 -4.25 -4.84 -14.70
N VAL A 147 -4.67 -3.70 -14.14
CA VAL A 147 -5.77 -3.64 -13.17
C VAL A 147 -7.07 -3.83 -13.94
N LEU A 148 -7.70 -4.99 -13.78
CA LEU A 148 -8.96 -5.34 -14.43
C LEU A 148 -10.17 -4.83 -13.65
N ASP A 149 -10.09 -4.88 -12.32
CA ASP A 149 -11.13 -4.38 -11.41
C ASP A 149 -10.49 -3.85 -10.13
N ARG A 150 -11.13 -2.86 -9.50
CA ARG A 150 -10.69 -2.22 -8.25
C ARG A 150 -11.86 -1.49 -7.58
N PRO A 151 -11.77 -1.18 -6.28
CA PRO A 151 -12.77 -0.39 -5.58
C PRO A 151 -12.98 1.01 -6.22
N GLU A 152 -14.20 1.52 -6.18
CA GLU A 152 -14.52 2.87 -6.67
C GLU A 152 -13.75 3.92 -5.86
N GLY A 153 -12.97 4.74 -6.58
CA GLY A 153 -12.12 5.78 -5.99
C GLY A 153 -10.67 5.36 -5.77
N SER A 154 -10.30 4.10 -6.02
CA SER A 154 -8.89 3.68 -5.98
C SER A 154 -8.11 4.33 -7.12
N VAL A 155 -7.05 5.07 -6.77
CA VAL A 155 -6.18 5.79 -7.72
C VAL A 155 -4.82 5.11 -7.90
N SER A 156 -4.54 4.06 -7.14
CA SER A 156 -3.27 3.33 -7.19
C SER A 156 -2.93 2.78 -8.58
N MET A 157 -1.62 2.70 -8.83
CA MET A 157 -1.03 2.29 -10.10
C MET A 157 -0.09 1.09 -9.92
N LEU A 158 0.11 0.34 -11.00
CA LEU A 158 1.16 -0.68 -11.09
C LEU A 158 2.52 -0.01 -11.20
N LEU A 159 3.44 -0.39 -10.33
CA LEU A 159 4.79 0.15 -10.24
C LEU A 159 5.81 -0.97 -10.20
N GLU A 160 7.01 -0.74 -10.73
CA GLU A 160 8.11 -1.70 -10.58
C GLU A 160 8.45 -1.86 -9.09
N SER A 161 8.51 -0.74 -8.38
CA SER A 161 8.72 -0.69 -6.93
C SER A 161 8.26 0.64 -6.36
N PHE A 162 8.01 0.68 -5.04
CA PHE A 162 7.75 1.92 -4.32
C PHE A 162 9.06 2.55 -3.86
N SER A 163 9.24 3.85 -4.13
CA SER A 163 10.42 4.61 -3.68
C SER A 163 10.52 4.64 -2.16
N ASN A 164 9.36 4.70 -1.49
CA ASN A 164 9.24 4.65 -0.05
C ASN A 164 8.00 3.84 0.33
N ARG A 165 8.20 2.63 0.87
CA ARG A 165 7.10 1.75 1.28
C ARG A 165 6.29 2.27 2.47
N LEU A 166 6.81 3.25 3.21
CA LEU A 166 6.08 3.94 4.29
C LEU A 166 5.24 5.10 3.78
N ARG A 167 5.42 5.53 2.52
CA ARG A 167 4.63 6.58 1.87
C ARG A 167 4.29 6.16 0.43
N PRO A 168 3.42 5.14 0.25
CA PRO A 168 3.16 4.56 -1.07
C PRO A 168 2.55 5.55 -2.07
N SER A 169 1.87 6.59 -1.58
CA SER A 169 1.33 7.70 -2.39
C SER A 169 2.42 8.51 -3.12
N GLU A 170 3.68 8.50 -2.65
CA GLU A 170 4.80 9.11 -3.39
C GLU A 170 5.21 8.32 -4.64
N GLY A 171 4.65 7.12 -4.84
CA GLY A 171 4.85 6.28 -6.01
C GLY A 171 6.27 5.73 -6.16
N GLY A 172 6.68 5.54 -7.40
CA GLY A 172 7.97 4.95 -7.75
C GLY A 172 8.14 4.78 -9.26
N PRO A 173 9.18 4.05 -9.70
CA PRO A 173 9.36 3.78 -11.12
C PRO A 173 8.14 3.06 -11.69
N VAL A 174 7.69 3.52 -12.86
CA VAL A 174 6.63 2.85 -13.64
C VAL A 174 7.03 1.38 -13.87
N ASP A 175 6.06 0.49 -13.80
CA ASP A 175 6.20 -0.94 -14.09
C ASP A 175 7.04 -1.20 -15.34
N ASP A 176 8.11 -2.00 -15.22
CA ASP A 176 8.93 -2.42 -16.36
C ASP A 176 8.42 -3.76 -16.88
N PRO A 177 7.75 -3.81 -18.04
CA PRO A 177 7.21 -5.06 -18.56
C PRO A 177 8.32 -6.07 -18.89
N ALA A 178 9.60 -5.71 -18.94
CA ALA A 178 10.67 -6.68 -19.11
C ALA A 178 10.91 -7.55 -17.86
N THR A 179 10.37 -7.17 -16.70
CA THR A 179 10.45 -7.94 -15.46
C THR A 179 9.13 -8.70 -15.23
N PRO A 180 9.15 -9.85 -14.55
CA PRO A 180 7.93 -10.61 -14.28
C PRO A 180 7.09 -10.05 -13.12
N SER A 181 7.62 -9.09 -12.37
CA SER A 181 7.07 -8.67 -11.08
C SER A 181 6.51 -7.26 -11.17
N SER A 182 5.38 -7.02 -10.51
CA SER A 182 4.80 -5.68 -10.37
C SER A 182 4.32 -5.45 -8.96
N SER A 183 4.50 -4.25 -8.43
CA SER A 183 4.07 -3.84 -7.11
C SER A 183 2.78 -3.01 -7.18
N PHE A 184 1.89 -3.19 -6.21
CA PHE A 184 0.63 -2.46 -6.15
C PHE A 184 0.27 -2.11 -4.70
N PHE A 185 -0.21 -0.89 -4.47
CA PHE A 185 -0.68 -0.41 -3.17
C PHE A 185 -2.21 -0.54 -3.11
N LEU A 186 -2.72 -1.21 -2.09
CA LEU A 186 -4.15 -1.45 -1.91
C LEU A 186 -4.75 -0.29 -1.11
N ASP A 187 -4.82 0.87 -1.76
CA ASP A 187 -5.28 2.13 -1.15
C ASP A 187 -6.64 2.02 -0.45
N LEU A 188 -7.57 1.21 -0.94
CA LEU A 188 -8.92 1.06 -0.40
C LEU A 188 -9.24 -0.37 0.02
N ALA A 189 -10.19 -0.51 0.93
CA ALA A 189 -10.85 -1.77 1.21
C ALA A 189 -11.72 -2.20 0.01
N GLY A 190 -11.67 -3.49 -0.32
CA GLY A 190 -12.45 -4.06 -1.40
C GLY A 190 -11.68 -5.07 -2.23
N ASP A 191 -12.28 -5.47 -3.35
CA ASP A 191 -11.71 -6.48 -4.24
C ASP A 191 -10.95 -5.82 -5.39
N TYR A 192 -9.76 -6.35 -5.65
CA TYR A 192 -8.93 -5.99 -6.79
C TYR A 192 -8.72 -7.22 -7.66
N VAL A 193 -8.75 -7.02 -8.97
CA VAL A 193 -8.47 -8.09 -9.93
C VAL A 193 -7.38 -7.62 -10.88
N PHE A 194 -6.31 -8.38 -10.97
CA PHE A 194 -5.18 -8.11 -11.86
C PHE A 194 -5.13 -9.16 -12.95
N GLY A 195 -4.81 -8.75 -14.18
CA GLY A 195 -4.64 -9.61 -15.34
C GLY A 195 -3.22 -9.58 -15.85
N LEU A 196 -2.69 -10.75 -16.23
CA LEU A 196 -1.38 -10.88 -16.86
C LEU A 196 -1.52 -11.24 -18.35
N ARG A 197 -0.79 -10.49 -19.18
CA ARG A 197 -0.51 -10.83 -20.57
C ARG A 197 0.99 -10.96 -20.76
N VAL A 198 1.46 -12.06 -21.36
CA VAL A 198 2.88 -12.22 -21.70
C VAL A 198 3.10 -12.14 -23.20
N THR A 199 4.27 -11.68 -23.63
CA THR A 199 4.69 -11.62 -25.03
C THR A 199 6.08 -12.20 -25.20
N THR A 200 6.24 -13.05 -26.22
CA THR A 200 7.51 -13.68 -26.53
C THR A 200 8.36 -12.84 -27.49
N VAL A 201 9.64 -13.21 -27.64
CA VAL A 201 10.58 -12.56 -28.57
C VAL A 201 10.10 -12.65 -30.03
N SER A 202 9.32 -13.68 -30.39
CA SER A 202 8.68 -13.79 -31.70
C SER A 202 7.47 -12.87 -31.89
N GLY A 203 7.09 -12.10 -30.86
CA GLY A 203 5.97 -11.17 -30.89
C GLY A 203 4.60 -11.84 -30.69
N ILE A 204 4.57 -13.09 -30.22
CA ILE A 204 3.33 -13.80 -29.90
C ILE A 204 2.93 -13.43 -28.48
N SER A 205 1.70 -12.92 -28.31
CA SER A 205 1.15 -12.60 -26.99
C SER A 205 0.02 -13.55 -26.60
N ALA A 206 -0.06 -13.87 -25.31
CA ALA A 206 -1.22 -14.53 -24.72
C ALA A 206 -1.68 -13.80 -23.45
N PRO A 207 -3.00 -13.66 -23.21
CA PRO A 207 -4.08 -14.03 -24.15
C PRO A 207 -4.17 -13.04 -25.33
N SER A 208 -4.64 -13.46 -26.50
CA SER A 208 -4.83 -12.63 -27.70
C SER A 208 -5.84 -13.27 -28.67
N GLU A 209 -6.15 -12.62 -29.79
CA GLU A 209 -6.95 -13.27 -30.85
C GLU A 209 -6.26 -14.53 -31.41
N GLN A 210 -4.93 -14.54 -31.41
CA GLN A 210 -4.12 -15.69 -31.84
C GLN A 210 -4.05 -16.78 -30.77
N CYS A 211 -4.05 -16.39 -29.49
CA CYS A 211 -3.96 -17.26 -28.32
C CYS A 211 -5.17 -16.99 -27.40
N PRO A 212 -6.37 -17.52 -27.72
CA PRO A 212 -7.65 -17.11 -27.11
C PRO A 212 -7.91 -17.72 -25.73
N ASP A 213 -6.86 -18.03 -24.98
CA ASP A 213 -6.96 -18.53 -23.62
C ASP A 213 -7.50 -17.44 -22.67
N PRO A 214 -8.09 -17.81 -21.52
CA PRO A 214 -8.50 -16.83 -20.52
C PRO A 214 -7.28 -16.05 -19.99
N VAL A 215 -7.52 -14.80 -19.59
CA VAL A 215 -6.52 -13.98 -18.89
C VAL A 215 -6.14 -14.69 -17.59
N ALA A 216 -4.84 -14.82 -17.31
CA ALA A 216 -4.37 -15.29 -16.01
C ALA A 216 -4.58 -14.16 -14.99
N THR A 217 -5.28 -14.46 -13.89
CA THR A 217 -5.75 -13.43 -12.96
C THR A 217 -5.26 -13.65 -11.54
N VAL A 218 -4.98 -12.55 -10.83
CA VAL A 218 -4.83 -12.51 -9.38
C VAL A 218 -6.02 -11.78 -8.79
N VAL A 219 -6.73 -12.41 -7.85
CA VAL A 219 -7.81 -11.79 -7.08
C VAL A 219 -7.30 -11.44 -5.69
N VAL A 220 -7.41 -10.17 -5.30
CA VAL A 220 -6.94 -9.70 -4.00
C VAL A 220 -8.12 -9.14 -3.23
N MET A 221 -8.37 -9.70 -2.06
CA MET A 221 -9.40 -9.25 -1.14
C MET A 221 -8.72 -8.44 -0.04
N ALA A 222 -8.76 -7.12 -0.16
CA ALA A 222 -8.32 -6.20 0.87
C ALA A 222 -9.46 -6.04 1.89
N ARG A 223 -9.34 -6.66 3.06
CA ARG A 223 -10.35 -6.62 4.13
C ARG A 223 -9.66 -6.48 5.49
N ASP A 224 -10.29 -5.72 6.37
CA ASP A 224 -9.92 -5.69 7.78
C ASP A 224 -10.73 -6.71 8.58
N ASP A 225 -10.16 -7.12 9.71
CA ASP A 225 -10.84 -7.82 10.79
C ASP A 225 -11.06 -6.90 12.01
N THR A 226 -10.90 -5.59 11.82
CA THR A 226 -11.07 -4.57 12.85
C THR A 226 -12.55 -4.42 13.23
N GLY A 227 -12.81 -4.01 14.47
CA GLY A 227 -14.17 -3.76 14.94
C GLY A 227 -14.86 -2.67 14.12
N ILE A 228 -14.25 -1.49 14.06
CA ILE A 228 -14.69 -0.35 13.24
C ILE A 228 -13.53 0.06 12.31
N ALA A 229 -13.83 0.31 11.04
CA ALA A 229 -12.95 1.04 10.15
C ALA A 229 -13.73 2.16 9.45
N VAL A 230 -13.10 3.30 9.31
CA VAL A 230 -13.63 4.46 8.61
C VAL A 230 -12.64 4.82 7.53
N GLU A 231 -13.08 4.80 6.28
CA GLU A 231 -12.29 5.13 5.10
C GLU A 231 -12.93 6.33 4.41
N MET A 232 -12.10 7.30 4.04
CA MET A 232 -12.53 8.49 3.33
C MET A 232 -11.69 8.67 2.08
N ILE A 233 -12.37 9.02 0.99
CA ILE A 233 -11.76 9.61 -0.21
C ILE A 233 -12.47 10.92 -0.51
N TRP A 234 -11.86 11.79 -1.31
CA TRP A 234 -12.54 12.97 -1.83
C TRP A 234 -12.21 13.22 -3.30
N ASP A 235 -13.10 13.96 -3.96
CA ASP A 235 -12.93 14.41 -5.33
C ASP A 235 -13.02 15.93 -5.37
N THR A 236 -11.98 16.58 -5.89
CA THR A 236 -11.86 18.02 -6.04
C THR A 236 -11.77 18.35 -7.53
N PRO A 237 -12.89 18.60 -8.23
CA PRO A 237 -12.92 18.65 -9.69
C PRO A 237 -12.09 19.74 -10.35
N SER A 238 -11.71 20.80 -9.62
CA SER A 238 -10.84 21.85 -10.17
C SER A 238 -9.36 21.50 -10.07
N ASP A 239 -9.00 20.40 -9.40
CA ASP A 239 -7.66 19.85 -9.44
C ASP A 239 -7.50 18.98 -10.70
N GLY A 240 -6.56 19.38 -11.55
CA GLY A 240 -6.34 18.73 -12.84
C GLY A 240 -5.61 17.39 -12.74
N ASP A 241 -4.90 17.16 -11.64
CA ASP A 241 -4.17 15.92 -11.37
C ASP A 241 -4.17 15.63 -9.86
N GLN A 242 -5.25 15.04 -9.36
CA GLN A 242 -5.42 14.65 -7.96
C GLN A 242 -4.50 13.50 -7.50
N THR A 243 -3.56 13.07 -8.35
CA THR A 243 -2.55 12.04 -8.03
C THR A 243 -1.16 12.63 -7.83
N ASP A 244 -1.00 13.94 -8.04
CA ASP A 244 0.26 14.64 -7.78
C ASP A 244 0.40 15.04 -6.29
N SER A 245 1.43 15.81 -5.95
CA SER A 245 1.70 16.21 -4.57
C SER A 245 1.02 17.51 -4.14
N GLU A 246 0.03 18.01 -4.88
CA GLU A 246 -0.71 19.23 -4.62
C GLU A 246 -2.21 18.94 -4.70
N GLY A 247 -3.00 19.48 -3.79
CA GLY A 247 -4.44 19.23 -3.78
C GLY A 247 -5.14 19.89 -2.60
N SER A 248 -6.43 19.62 -2.45
CA SER A 248 -7.15 19.90 -1.21
C SER A 248 -6.71 18.96 -0.10
N ASP A 249 -6.82 19.45 1.13
CA ASP A 249 -6.56 18.74 2.37
C ASP A 249 -7.87 18.58 3.14
N VAL A 250 -8.27 17.33 3.36
CA VAL A 250 -9.54 16.94 3.99
C VAL A 250 -9.24 15.92 5.06
N ASP A 251 -9.52 16.28 6.31
CA ASP A 251 -9.21 15.48 7.49
C ASP A 251 -10.41 14.66 7.95
N LEU A 252 -10.15 13.41 8.32
CA LEU A 252 -11.07 12.48 8.93
C LEU A 252 -10.95 12.58 10.45
N HIS A 253 -12.10 12.70 11.10
CA HIS A 253 -12.24 12.74 12.53
C HIS A 253 -13.06 11.55 13.02
N PHE A 254 -12.56 10.85 14.03
CA PHE A 254 -13.25 9.78 14.71
C PHE A 254 -13.28 10.02 16.21
N ARG A 255 -14.48 10.26 16.74
CA ARG A 255 -14.68 10.67 18.13
C ARG A 255 -15.29 9.57 18.99
N HIS A 256 -14.70 9.37 20.15
CA HIS A 256 -15.19 8.48 21.20
C HIS A 256 -16.56 8.96 21.76
N PRO A 257 -17.44 8.06 22.23
CA PRO A 257 -18.70 8.41 22.90
C PRO A 257 -18.59 9.42 24.04
N GLN A 258 -17.48 9.40 24.78
CA GLN A 258 -17.23 10.33 25.89
C GLN A 258 -16.73 11.71 25.44
N GLY A 259 -16.33 11.86 24.17
CA GLY A 259 -15.95 13.14 23.58
C GLY A 259 -17.16 14.07 23.47
N GLN A 260 -17.07 15.24 24.09
CA GLN A 260 -18.16 16.23 24.10
C GLN A 260 -18.04 17.26 22.98
N ASP A 261 -16.88 17.36 22.35
CA ASP A 261 -16.56 18.28 21.27
C ASP A 261 -15.54 17.63 20.31
N TRP A 262 -14.90 18.41 19.45
CA TRP A 262 -13.92 17.96 18.47
C TRP A 262 -12.55 18.62 18.69
N PHE A 263 -11.54 18.21 17.92
CA PHE A 263 -10.19 18.75 17.96
C PHE A 263 -9.58 18.67 19.37
N ARG A 264 -8.92 19.75 19.83
CA ARG A 264 -8.29 19.82 21.15
C ARG A 264 -9.30 19.84 22.28
N GLU A 265 -10.50 20.37 22.04
CA GLU A 265 -11.60 20.45 22.99
C GLU A 265 -12.15 19.06 23.33
N ALA A 266 -11.98 18.07 22.45
CA ALA A 266 -12.28 16.67 22.73
C ALA A 266 -11.29 16.01 23.70
N GLY A 267 -10.14 16.65 23.98
CA GLY A 267 -9.06 16.03 24.75
C GLY A 267 -8.51 14.80 24.00
N PRO A 268 -8.47 13.60 24.63
CA PRO A 268 -8.02 12.39 23.95
C PRO A 268 -9.08 11.82 23.01
N PHE A 269 -10.32 12.30 23.05
CA PHE A 269 -11.47 11.60 22.49
C PHE A 269 -11.73 11.85 21.00
N ASP A 270 -10.78 12.41 20.26
CA ASP A 270 -10.89 12.65 18.82
C ASP A 270 -9.62 12.22 18.08
N CYS A 271 -9.71 11.12 17.33
CA CYS A 271 -8.65 10.61 16.48
C CYS A 271 -8.69 11.34 15.13
N HIS A 272 -7.60 12.01 14.78
CA HIS A 272 -7.42 12.81 13.56
C HIS A 272 -5.91 13.11 13.37
N PHE A 273 -5.52 13.84 12.33
CA PHE A 273 -4.10 14.09 11.98
C PHE A 273 -3.22 14.56 13.16
N ALA A 274 -3.73 15.44 14.04
CA ALA A 274 -2.96 15.99 15.17
C ALA A 274 -3.02 15.11 16.43
N ASN A 275 -3.84 14.07 16.43
CA ASN A 275 -3.99 13.09 17.50
C ASN A 275 -4.23 11.69 16.88
N PRO A 276 -3.22 11.10 16.22
CA PRO A 276 -3.43 9.95 15.32
C PRO A 276 -3.56 8.61 16.05
N THR A 277 -3.22 8.53 17.33
CA THR A 277 -3.28 7.29 18.14
C THR A 277 -3.65 7.60 19.61
N PRO A 278 -4.84 8.17 19.88
CA PRO A 278 -5.24 8.47 21.24
C PRO A 278 -5.45 7.21 22.08
N ASP A 279 -5.23 7.34 23.39
CA ASP A 279 -5.49 6.31 24.39
C ASP A 279 -6.99 6.34 24.77
N TRP A 280 -7.76 5.38 24.26
CA TRP A 280 -9.19 5.16 24.55
C TRP A 280 -9.35 3.91 25.43
N GLY A 281 -10.54 3.72 26.01
CA GLY A 281 -10.78 2.57 26.88
C GLY A 281 -9.84 2.48 28.09
N ALA A 282 -9.09 1.40 28.17
CA ALA A 282 -8.22 1.08 29.28
C ALA A 282 -6.83 1.69 29.08
N VAL A 283 -6.48 2.67 29.92
CA VAL A 283 -5.19 3.38 29.91
C VAL A 283 -3.99 2.47 29.61
N GLY A 284 -3.31 2.78 28.50
CA GLY A 284 -2.10 2.10 28.05
C GLY A 284 -2.31 0.71 27.44
N GLN A 285 -3.55 0.29 27.22
CA GLN A 285 -3.86 -0.77 26.26
C GLN A 285 -3.81 -0.17 24.84
N LEU A 286 -3.39 -0.97 23.87
CA LEU A 286 -3.22 -0.50 22.49
C LEU A 286 -4.29 -1.06 21.55
N ASP A 287 -4.94 -2.15 21.96
CA ASP A 287 -5.92 -2.88 21.17
C ASP A 287 -7.33 -2.24 21.25
N ASP A 288 -7.55 -1.31 22.17
CA ASP A 288 -8.75 -0.48 22.30
C ASP A 288 -8.53 0.98 21.85
N ASN A 289 -7.36 1.28 21.29
CA ASN A 289 -7.05 2.60 20.72
C ASN A 289 -7.38 2.65 19.24
N PRO A 290 -7.95 3.76 18.75
CA PRO A 290 -8.03 3.98 17.33
C PRO A 290 -6.66 4.41 16.78
N SER A 291 -6.44 4.17 15.49
CA SER A 291 -5.29 4.69 14.75
C SER A 291 -5.70 5.33 13.44
N LEU A 292 -5.14 6.51 13.13
CA LEU A 292 -5.08 7.06 11.78
C LEU A 292 -3.98 6.31 11.03
N ASP A 293 -4.39 5.41 10.13
CA ASP A 293 -3.54 4.45 9.45
C ASP A 293 -2.85 5.06 8.21
N ILE A 294 -3.53 6.04 7.58
CA ILE A 294 -2.99 6.86 6.51
C ILE A 294 -3.58 8.27 6.60
N ASP A 295 -2.68 9.24 6.49
CA ASP A 295 -2.93 10.68 6.47
C ASP A 295 -2.48 11.17 5.09
N ASP A 296 -3.46 11.48 4.25
CA ASP A 296 -3.24 12.04 2.92
C ASP A 296 -3.49 13.54 2.98
N THR A 297 -2.40 14.30 3.00
CA THR A 297 -2.44 15.75 3.18
C THR A 297 -2.68 16.53 1.88
N ASN A 298 -2.84 15.84 0.75
CA ASN A 298 -2.83 16.43 -0.57
C ASN A 298 -3.31 15.44 -1.63
N GLY A 299 -4.51 15.66 -2.18
CA GLY A 299 -4.95 14.94 -3.38
C GLY A 299 -6.40 14.56 -3.31
N ALA A 300 -6.69 13.26 -3.31
CA ALA A 300 -8.02 12.65 -3.32
C ALA A 300 -8.21 11.61 -2.19
N GLY A 301 -7.27 11.54 -1.25
CA GLY A 301 -7.21 10.49 -0.24
C GLY A 301 -6.54 9.20 -0.74
N PRO A 302 -6.66 8.09 0.00
CA PRO A 302 -7.57 7.93 1.13
C PRO A 302 -7.00 8.40 2.46
N GLU A 303 -7.90 8.74 3.38
CA GLU A 303 -7.64 8.69 4.81
C GLU A 303 -8.38 7.53 5.45
N ARG A 304 -7.76 6.89 6.44
CA ARG A 304 -8.36 5.73 7.10
C ARG A 304 -8.07 5.71 8.60
N ILE A 305 -9.12 5.56 9.39
CA ILE A 305 -9.04 5.34 10.85
C ILE A 305 -9.60 3.96 11.19
N THR A 306 -8.89 3.18 12.01
CA THR A 306 -9.38 1.90 12.54
C THR A 306 -9.50 1.90 14.06
N LEU A 307 -10.37 1.03 14.58
CA LEU A 307 -10.50 0.69 16.00
C LEU A 307 -10.80 -0.81 16.13
N ASP A 308 -9.84 -1.57 16.67
CA ASP A 308 -9.91 -3.02 16.75
C ASP A 308 -10.98 -3.50 17.74
N ASN A 309 -10.94 -3.01 18.98
CA ASN A 309 -11.84 -3.43 20.06
C ASN A 309 -12.69 -2.27 20.58
N PRO A 310 -13.74 -1.85 19.84
CA PRO A 310 -14.68 -0.84 20.32
C PRO A 310 -15.41 -1.25 21.60
N GLU A 311 -15.57 -0.28 22.50
CA GLU A 311 -16.34 -0.41 23.73
C GLU A 311 -17.84 -0.44 23.44
N LEU A 312 -18.62 -1.05 24.33
CA LEU A 312 -20.08 -0.95 24.27
C LEU A 312 -20.49 0.51 24.47
N THR A 313 -21.37 1.02 23.60
CA THR A 313 -21.77 2.43 23.64
C THR A 313 -22.92 2.72 24.60
N GLU A 314 -23.73 1.71 24.94
CA GLU A 314 -24.88 1.84 25.87
C GLU A 314 -24.53 2.56 27.19
N PRO A 315 -23.42 2.21 27.90
CA PRO A 315 -23.04 2.88 29.15
C PRO A 315 -22.77 4.39 29.02
N PHE A 316 -22.42 4.87 27.82
CA PHE A 316 -22.13 6.29 27.57
C PHE A 316 -23.37 7.08 27.17
N GLY A 317 -24.39 6.41 26.60
CA GLY A 317 -25.60 7.06 26.10
C GLY A 317 -25.42 7.81 24.77
N SER A 318 -24.29 7.59 24.10
CA SER A 318 -23.90 8.14 22.80
C SER A 318 -23.05 7.11 22.05
N GLY A 319 -23.06 7.14 20.72
CA GLY A 319 -22.18 6.31 19.90
C GLY A 319 -20.85 7.00 19.58
N TYR A 320 -20.00 6.25 18.89
CA TYR A 320 -18.83 6.82 18.22
C TYR A 320 -19.31 7.74 17.11
N ARG A 321 -18.62 8.86 16.87
CA ARG A 321 -19.03 9.84 15.86
C ARG A 321 -17.95 10.00 14.80
N VAL A 322 -18.35 10.00 13.54
CA VAL A 322 -17.45 10.28 12.42
C VAL A 322 -17.74 11.68 11.88
N ALA A 323 -16.68 12.42 11.58
CA ALA A 323 -16.79 13.70 10.90
C ALA A 323 -15.67 13.89 9.87
N VAL A 324 -15.91 14.81 8.95
CA VAL A 324 -14.97 15.24 7.92
C VAL A 324 -14.76 16.74 8.07
N HIS A 325 -13.50 17.17 8.09
CA HIS A 325 -13.12 18.57 8.12
C HIS A 325 -12.44 18.94 6.80
N TYR A 326 -13.04 19.87 6.06
CA TYR A 326 -12.36 20.45 4.91
C TYR A 326 -11.30 21.44 5.40
N TYR A 327 -10.10 20.95 5.71
CA TYR A 327 -9.04 21.74 6.34
C TYR A 327 -8.51 22.86 5.43
N SER A 328 -8.18 22.53 4.18
CA SER A 328 -7.65 23.52 3.24
C SER A 328 -8.03 23.20 1.80
N GLY A 329 -8.63 24.16 1.12
CA GLY A 329 -8.76 24.09 -0.34
C GLY A 329 -7.53 24.61 -1.06
N GLU A 330 -6.49 25.09 -0.36
CA GLU A 330 -5.26 25.61 -0.95
C GLU A 330 -4.17 24.54 -0.95
N GLY A 331 -3.46 24.42 -2.09
CA GLY A 331 -2.28 23.56 -2.17
C GLY A 331 -1.14 24.03 -1.27
N ARG A 332 -0.15 23.17 -1.07
CA ARG A 332 0.94 23.31 -0.10
C ARG A 332 1.75 24.62 -0.23
N PHE A 333 1.72 25.23 -1.41
CA PHE A 333 2.44 26.48 -1.71
C PHE A 333 1.55 27.74 -1.80
N GLY A 334 0.33 27.72 -1.26
CA GLY A 334 -0.58 28.89 -1.25
C GLY A 334 -1.11 29.23 -2.65
N ALA A 335 -1.41 28.19 -3.43
CA ALA A 335 -2.08 28.32 -4.71
C ALA A 335 -3.51 28.87 -4.53
N ALA A 336 -4.13 29.31 -5.62
CA ALA A 336 -5.56 29.61 -5.59
C ALA A 336 -6.32 28.36 -5.09
N PRO A 337 -7.38 28.53 -4.28
CA PRO A 337 -8.09 27.39 -3.74
C PRO A 337 -8.68 26.54 -4.88
N TYR A 338 -8.56 25.23 -4.77
CA TYR A 338 -9.13 24.24 -5.68
C TYR A 338 -10.67 24.22 -5.65
N GLY A 339 -11.28 24.86 -4.65
CA GLY A 339 -12.74 25.00 -4.56
C GLY A 339 -13.41 23.81 -3.90
N PRO A 340 -14.70 23.53 -4.20
CA PRO A 340 -15.44 22.48 -3.50
C PRO A 340 -14.83 21.07 -3.68
N SER A 341 -14.89 20.29 -2.61
CA SER A 341 -14.43 18.90 -2.57
C SER A 341 -15.56 17.98 -2.12
N THR A 342 -15.79 16.90 -2.85
CA THR A 342 -16.82 15.91 -2.51
C THR A 342 -16.20 14.75 -1.74
N ALA A 343 -16.39 14.73 -0.43
CA ALA A 343 -15.95 13.65 0.43
C ALA A 343 -16.92 12.46 0.35
N THR A 344 -16.36 11.25 0.27
CA THR A 344 -17.07 9.97 0.34
C THR A 344 -16.52 9.20 1.52
N VAL A 345 -17.37 8.91 2.51
CA VAL A 345 -16.99 8.19 3.74
C VAL A 345 -17.66 6.82 3.76
N ARG A 346 -16.85 5.78 3.93
CA ARG A 346 -17.28 4.40 4.11
C ARG A 346 -16.98 3.94 5.52
N VAL A 347 -17.97 3.35 6.17
CA VAL A 347 -17.82 2.74 7.49
C VAL A 347 -17.98 1.25 7.38
N TYR A 348 -16.97 0.52 7.83
CA TYR A 348 -16.95 -0.93 7.92
C TYR A 348 -17.09 -1.34 9.38
N LEU A 349 -17.95 -2.33 9.63
CA LEU A 349 -18.11 -2.95 10.94
C LEU A 349 -17.71 -4.42 10.80
N SER A 350 -16.67 -4.85 11.51
CA SER A 350 -16.14 -6.21 11.43
C SER A 350 -15.84 -6.67 9.99
N GLY A 351 -15.19 -5.82 9.19
CA GLY A 351 -14.86 -6.14 7.79
C GLY A 351 -15.98 -5.98 6.77
N VAL A 352 -17.19 -5.59 7.18
CA VAL A 352 -18.36 -5.47 6.29
C VAL A 352 -18.75 -4.00 6.13
N LEU A 353 -18.89 -3.56 4.87
CA LEU A 353 -19.39 -2.20 4.57
C LEU A 353 -20.79 -2.03 5.14
N ALA A 354 -20.93 -1.15 6.12
CA ALA A 354 -22.16 -0.90 6.86
C ALA A 354 -22.82 0.43 6.47
N SER A 355 -22.03 1.43 6.06
CA SER A 355 -22.53 2.71 5.54
C SER A 355 -21.59 3.30 4.49
N GLU A 356 -22.15 3.99 3.50
CA GLU A 356 -21.45 4.84 2.57
C GLU A 356 -22.23 6.16 2.45
N THR A 357 -21.57 7.26 2.79
CA THR A 357 -22.16 8.61 2.74
C THR A 357 -21.28 9.53 1.89
N ARG A 358 -21.91 10.50 1.22
CA ARG A 358 -21.20 11.43 0.34
C ARG A 358 -21.72 12.85 0.53
N ARG A 359 -20.82 13.83 0.59
CA ARG A 359 -21.19 15.24 0.69
C ARG A 359 -20.16 16.16 0.04
N GLU A 360 -20.67 17.18 -0.66
CA GLU A 360 -19.86 18.30 -1.15
C GLU A 360 -19.57 19.28 0.01
N LEU A 361 -18.30 19.63 0.14
CA LEU A 361 -17.77 20.59 1.11
C LEU A 361 -17.34 21.85 0.34
N ASP A 362 -18.14 22.91 0.46
CA ASP A 362 -18.04 24.09 -0.42
C ASP A 362 -16.83 24.99 -0.13
N GLU A 363 -16.33 24.97 1.10
CA GLU A 363 -15.27 25.88 1.55
C GLU A 363 -14.42 25.29 2.69
N THR A 364 -13.20 25.80 2.81
CA THR A 364 -12.34 25.58 3.97
C THR A 364 -13.09 25.84 5.29
N ASN A 365 -12.85 24.96 6.25
CA ASN A 365 -13.50 24.86 7.55
C ASN A 365 -14.95 24.36 7.52
N ALA A 366 -15.46 23.92 6.37
CA ALA A 366 -16.64 23.07 6.34
C ALA A 366 -16.39 21.83 7.20
N PHE A 367 -17.30 21.56 8.13
CA PHE A 367 -17.18 20.45 9.07
C PHE A 367 -18.46 19.62 9.06
N TRP A 368 -18.37 18.42 8.51
CA TRP A 368 -19.50 17.53 8.26
C TRP A 368 -19.46 16.33 9.20
N GLU A 369 -20.40 16.27 10.14
CA GLU A 369 -20.64 15.07 10.95
C GLU A 369 -21.48 14.09 10.12
N THR A 370 -20.91 12.91 9.84
CA THR A 370 -21.45 11.98 8.84
C THR A 370 -22.42 11.00 9.48
N VAL A 371 -21.93 10.19 10.42
CA VAL A 371 -22.66 9.09 11.05
C VAL A 371 -22.32 8.94 12.54
N ASP A 372 -23.28 8.40 13.28
CA ASP A 372 -23.12 7.92 14.65
C ASP A 372 -23.15 6.39 14.66
N ILE A 373 -22.19 5.75 15.33
CA ILE A 373 -22.03 4.30 15.40
C ILE A 373 -22.32 3.86 16.84
N SER A 374 -23.45 3.18 17.02
CA SER A 374 -23.78 2.54 18.29
C SER A 374 -23.22 1.12 18.29
N TRP A 375 -22.23 0.86 19.14
CA TRP A 375 -21.60 -0.44 19.24
C TRP A 375 -22.23 -1.27 20.36
N SER A 376 -22.78 -2.44 19.99
CA SER A 376 -23.39 -3.39 20.91
C SER A 376 -22.84 -4.80 20.69
N ALA A 377 -23.00 -5.68 21.68
CA ALA A 377 -22.50 -7.05 21.61
C ALA A 377 -23.27 -7.93 20.61
N ASP A 378 -24.52 -7.56 20.30
CA ASP A 378 -25.41 -8.36 19.45
C ASP A 378 -25.42 -7.85 18.01
N GLU A 379 -25.63 -6.54 17.82
CA GLU A 379 -25.69 -5.90 16.51
C GLU A 379 -25.25 -4.44 16.63
N PRO A 380 -24.13 -4.03 16.02
CA PRO A 380 -23.76 -2.63 15.93
C PRO A 380 -24.68 -1.92 14.92
N GLU A 381 -25.11 -0.71 15.24
CA GLU A 381 -26.02 0.10 14.43
C GLU A 381 -25.35 1.39 13.97
N ILE A 382 -25.67 1.83 12.76
CA ILE A 382 -25.25 3.13 12.21
C ILE A 382 -26.47 4.01 12.00
N VAL A 383 -26.37 5.27 12.44
CA VAL A 383 -27.37 6.31 12.19
C VAL A 383 -26.72 7.45 11.43
N ASP A 384 -27.28 7.80 10.28
CA ASP A 384 -26.88 8.98 9.52
C ASP A 384 -27.18 10.24 10.34
N VAL A 385 -26.16 11.07 10.53
CA VAL A 385 -26.24 12.36 11.21
C VAL A 385 -26.44 13.47 10.17
N ASP A 386 -25.63 13.45 9.12
CA ASP A 386 -25.60 14.39 7.99
C ASP A 386 -25.71 15.87 8.40
N ALA A 387 -24.91 16.29 9.39
CA ALA A 387 -24.91 17.65 9.89
C ALA A 387 -23.69 18.42 9.39
N LEU A 388 -23.91 19.53 8.69
CA LEU A 388 -22.85 20.44 8.25
C LEU A 388 -22.81 21.69 9.11
N SER A 389 -21.59 22.03 9.52
CA SER A 389 -21.27 23.20 10.30
C SER A 389 -19.97 23.82 9.79
N ARG A 390 -19.48 24.85 10.49
CA ARG A 390 -18.18 25.46 10.22
C ARG A 390 -17.37 25.43 11.51
N ARG A 391 -16.15 24.89 11.45
CA ARG A 391 -15.27 24.76 12.61
C ARG A 391 -13.84 25.12 12.26
N GLU A 392 -13.24 25.96 13.09
CA GLU A 392 -11.81 26.25 13.03
C GLU A 392 -11.10 25.36 14.07
N PRO A 393 -9.95 24.77 13.74
CA PRO A 393 -9.21 23.85 14.60
C PRO A 393 -8.46 24.51 15.78
#